data_AF-A0A8J2WGL8-F1
#
_entry.id   AF-A0A8J2WGL8-F1
#
_cell.length_a   1.000
_cell.length_b   1.000
_cell.length_c   1.000
_cell.angle_alpha   90.00
_cell.angle_beta   90.00
_cell.angle_gamma   90.00
#
_symmetry.space_group_name_H-M   'P 1'
#
loop_
_entity.id
_entity.type
_entity.pdbx_description
1 polymer ?
#
loop_
_entity_poly.entity_id
_entity_poly.type
_entity_poly.pdbx_seq_one_letter_code
_entity_poly.pdbx_strand_id
1 'polypeptide(L)'
;MSVYLMLRRMKITMFTDATESTKVSELKRIIQGLTKVEPDNQRLLTEDNRVMEDDCPLSDYGLTSATAKAQSPASLSLAFRMGKWRI
;
A
#
# COMPACT_ATOMS: atom_id res chain seq x y z
N MET A 1 11.68 -3.15 -11.22
CA MET A 1 12.62 -2.36 -10.39
C MET A 1 12.09 -2.21 -8.96
N SER A 2 12.90 -1.78 -8.00
CA SER A 2 12.45 -1.51 -6.62
C SER A 2 11.66 -0.21 -6.53
N VAL A 3 10.63 -0.19 -5.68
CA VAL A 3 9.80 0.97 -5.34
C VAL A 3 9.74 1.12 -3.84
N TYR A 4 9.68 2.37 -3.38
CA TYR A 4 9.64 2.72 -1.95
C TYR A 4 8.30 3.36 -1.62
N LEU A 5 7.63 2.83 -0.60
CA LEU A 5 6.25 3.18 -0.25
C LEU A 5 6.18 3.75 1.17
N MET A 6 5.30 4.74 1.33
CA MET A 6 4.91 5.31 2.61
C MET A 6 3.43 5.03 2.84
N LEU A 7 3.13 4.04 3.68
CA LEU A 7 1.76 3.65 4.01
C LEU A 7 1.27 4.47 5.20
N ARG A 8 0.21 5.25 5.00
CA ARG A 8 -0.34 6.16 6.02
C ARG A 8 -1.72 5.70 6.49
N ARG A 9 -1.91 5.64 7.81
CA ARG A 9 -3.19 5.37 8.46
C ARG A 9 -3.27 6.12 9.79
N MET A 10 -4.23 7.03 9.95
CA MET A 10 -4.36 7.83 11.17
C MET A 10 -3.01 8.45 11.62
N LYS A 11 -2.46 8.01 12.76
CA LYS A 11 -1.17 8.45 13.30
C LYS A 11 0.00 7.49 12.99
N ILE A 12 -0.24 6.46 12.19
CA ILE A 12 0.74 5.43 11.83
C ILE A 12 1.23 5.68 10.41
N THR A 13 2.56 5.72 10.26
CA THR A 13 3.24 5.75 8.97
C THR A 13 4.23 4.59 8.92
N MET A 14 4.10 3.72 7.93
CA MET A 14 5.01 2.59 7.70
C MET A 14 5.77 2.81 6.39
N PHE A 15 7.07 2.56 6.43
CA PHE A 15 7.91 2.58 5.24
C PHE A 15 8.25 1.15 4.86
N THR A 16 8.04 0.81 3.59
CA THR A 16 8.39 -0.50 3.04
C THR A 16 8.84 -0.33 1.60
N ASP A 17 9.71 -1.21 1.15
CA ASP A 17 10.01 -1.39 -0.26
C ASP A 17 9.25 -2.58 -0.86
N ALA A 18 9.12 -2.57 -2.18
CA ALA A 18 8.54 -3.63 -2.98
C ALA A 18 9.14 -3.58 -4.39
N THR A 19 8.65 -4.42 -5.30
CA THR A 19 8.95 -4.32 -6.73
C THR A 19 7.75 -3.75 -7.48
N GLU A 20 7.97 -3.13 -8.65
CA GLU A 20 6.89 -2.63 -9.53
C GLU A 20 5.86 -3.72 -9.86
N SER A 21 6.32 -4.97 -10.01
CA SER A 21 5.50 -6.14 -10.33
C SER A 21 4.83 -6.78 -9.11
N THR A 22 5.16 -6.34 -7.89
CA THR A 22 4.53 -6.85 -6.66
C THR A 22 3.04 -6.61 -6.73
N LYS A 23 2.24 -7.61 -6.42
CA LYS A 23 0.78 -7.46 -6.39
C LYS A 23 0.32 -6.74 -5.14
N VAL A 24 -0.82 -6.07 -5.22
CA VAL A 24 -1.46 -5.43 -4.06
C VAL A 24 -1.74 -6.44 -2.94
N SER A 25 -2.15 -7.67 -3.29
CA SER A 25 -2.33 -8.77 -2.32
C SER A 25 -1.06 -9.12 -1.56
N GLU A 26 0.11 -9.07 -2.20
CA GLU A 26 1.41 -9.33 -1.56
C GLU A 26 1.79 -8.18 -0.62
N LEU A 27 1.57 -6.92 -1.04
CA LEU A 27 1.79 -5.76 -0.19
C LEU A 27 0.90 -5.81 1.06
N LYS A 28 -0.36 -6.25 0.94
CA LYS A 28 -1.26 -6.46 2.10
C LYS A 28 -0.74 -7.53 3.07
N ARG A 29 -0.04 -8.56 2.59
CA ARG A 29 0.60 -9.58 3.45
C ARG A 29 1.77 -8.99 4.24
N ILE A 30 2.56 -8.09 3.63
CA ILE A 30 3.61 -7.35 4.34
C ILE A 30 2.98 -6.52 5.47
N ILE A 31 1.89 -5.81 5.17
CA ILE A 31 1.14 -5.01 6.16
C ILE A 31 0.54 -5.90 7.26
N GLN A 32 0.04 -7.10 6.94
CA GLN A 32 -0.44 -8.07 7.93
C GLN A 32 0.70 -8.47 8.88
N GLY A 33 1.90 -8.70 8.37
CA GLY A 33 3.08 -9.00 9.18
C GLY A 33 3.34 -7.95 10.28
N LEU A 34 3.15 -6.68 9.93
CA LEU A 34 3.37 -5.53 10.82
C LEU A 34 2.17 -5.23 11.74
N THR A 35 0.95 -5.28 11.20
CA THR A 35 -0.26 -4.75 11.86
C THR A 35 -1.16 -5.83 12.46
N LYS A 36 -0.90 -7.10 12.11
CA LYS A 36 -1.70 -8.27 12.47
C LYS A 36 -3.16 -8.21 12.02
N VAL A 37 -3.45 -7.38 11.00
CA VAL A 37 -4.78 -7.29 10.37
C VAL A 37 -4.78 -8.15 9.11
N GLU A 38 -5.78 -9.02 8.96
CA GLU A 38 -5.93 -9.87 7.76
C GLU A 38 -6.04 -9.03 6.47
N PRO A 39 -5.42 -9.47 5.34
CA PRO A 39 -5.45 -8.76 4.05
C PRO A 39 -6.84 -8.32 3.60
N ASP A 40 -7.86 -9.16 3.81
CA ASP A 40 -9.26 -8.88 3.44
C ASP A 40 -9.87 -7.72 4.23
N ASN A 41 -9.30 -7.41 5.38
CA ASN A 41 -9.68 -6.28 6.22
C ASN A 41 -8.79 -5.06 6.01
N GLN A 42 -7.96 -5.06 4.95
CA GLN A 42 -7.12 -3.94 4.55
C GLN A 42 -7.59 -3.38 3.21
N ARG A 43 -7.57 -2.06 3.08
CA ARG A 43 -7.81 -1.36 1.82
C ARG A 43 -6.72 -0.33 1.60
N LEU A 44 -6.05 -0.43 0.45
CA LEU A 44 -5.07 0.52 0.00
C LEU A 44 -5.72 1.48 -1.00
N LEU A 45 -5.40 2.76 -0.86
CA LEU A 45 -5.83 3.80 -1.78
C LEU A 45 -4.63 4.63 -2.22
N THR A 46 -4.63 5.02 -3.48
CA THR A 46 -3.70 6.01 -4.03
C THR A 46 -4.03 7.42 -3.51
N GLU A 47 -3.16 8.39 -3.78
CA GLU A 47 -3.38 9.79 -3.37
C GLU A 47 -4.65 10.41 -3.99
N ASP A 48 -5.08 9.93 -5.16
CA ASP A 48 -6.33 10.28 -5.83
C ASP A 48 -7.56 9.51 -5.31
N ASN A 49 -7.44 8.81 -4.18
CA ASN A 49 -8.50 8.01 -3.54
C ASN A 49 -8.98 6.80 -4.39
N ARG A 50 -8.20 6.35 -5.36
CA ARG A 50 -8.51 5.13 -6.12
C ARG A 50 -8.19 3.90 -5.27
N VAL A 51 -9.17 3.01 -5.12
CA VAL A 51 -8.98 1.74 -4.42
C VAL A 51 -8.15 0.80 -5.26
N MET A 52 -7.16 0.17 -4.64
CA MET A 52 -6.28 -0.80 -5.29
C MET A 52 -6.86 -2.22 -5.22
N GLU A 53 -6.78 -2.94 -6.34
CA GLU A 53 -7.30 -4.29 -6.54
C GLU A 53 -6.20 -5.32 -6.33
N ASP A 54 -6.53 -6.45 -5.71
CA ASP A 54 -5.56 -7.41 -5.17
C ASP A 54 -4.68 -8.11 -6.21
N ASP A 55 -5.20 -8.26 -7.42
CA ASP A 55 -4.52 -8.91 -8.54
C ASP A 55 -3.68 -7.97 -9.40
N CYS A 56 -3.84 -6.65 -9.22
CA CYS A 56 -3.09 -5.66 -9.95
C CYS A 56 -1.69 -5.46 -9.35
N PRO A 57 -0.66 -5.30 -10.19
CA PRO A 57 0.66 -4.90 -9.74
C PRO A 57 0.68 -3.42 -9.29
N LEU A 58 1.67 -3.05 -8.49
CA LEU A 58 1.87 -1.67 -8.05
C LEU A 58 2.06 -0.69 -9.24
N SER A 59 2.69 -1.16 -10.32
CA SER A 59 2.89 -0.37 -11.55
C SER A 59 1.58 0.14 -12.19
N ASP A 60 0.48 -0.61 -12.07
CA ASP A 60 -0.83 -0.22 -12.65
C ASP A 60 -1.45 1.00 -11.94
N TYR A 61 -0.92 1.33 -10.76
CA TYR A 61 -1.28 2.51 -9.98
C TYR A 61 -0.21 3.61 -10.05
N GLY A 62 0.71 3.53 -11.01
CA GLY A 62 1.77 4.52 -11.21
C GLY A 62 2.88 4.47 -10.15
N LEU A 63 2.94 3.40 -9.34
CA LEU A 63 4.02 3.17 -8.38
C LEU A 63 5.18 2.50 -9.12
N THR A 64 6.07 3.34 -9.66
CA THR A 64 7.22 2.92 -10.46
C THR A 64 8.51 3.39 -9.82
N SER A 65 9.65 2.84 -10.22
CA SER A 65 10.97 3.29 -9.77
C SER A 65 11.26 4.77 -10.10
N ALA A 66 10.56 5.33 -11.09
CA ALA A 66 10.64 6.75 -11.43
C ALA A 66 9.85 7.65 -10.46
N THR A 67 8.76 7.15 -9.87
CA THR A 67 7.82 7.93 -9.04
C THR A 67 7.93 7.63 -7.55
N ALA A 68 8.37 6.42 -7.19
CA ALA A 68 8.46 5.91 -5.82
C ALA A 68 9.92 5.65 -5.43
N LYS A 69 10.71 6.72 -5.29
CA LYS A 69 12.16 6.66 -5.04
C LYS A 69 12.47 6.55 -3.54
N ALA A 70 13.65 6.04 -3.18
CA ALA A 70 14.06 5.92 -1.77
C ALA A 70 13.99 7.25 -1.00
N GLN A 71 14.48 8.32 -1.62
CA GLN A 71 14.47 9.68 -1.05
C GLN A 71 13.10 10.39 -1.15
N SER A 72 12.17 9.84 -1.93
CA SER A 72 10.82 10.37 -2.11
C SER A 72 9.84 9.21 -2.32
N PRO A 73 9.50 8.47 -1.24
CA PRO A 73 8.60 7.32 -1.33
C PRO A 73 7.20 7.74 -1.78
N ALA A 74 6.52 6.87 -2.53
CA ALA A 74 5.13 7.13 -2.91
C ALA A 74 4.19 6.90 -1.73
N SER A 75 3.24 7.82 -1.50
CA SER A 75 2.29 7.70 -0.40
C SER A 75 1.09 6.85 -0.79
N LEU A 76 0.67 5.96 0.11
CA LEU A 76 -0.59 5.23 0.00
C LEU A 76 -1.38 5.39 1.29
N SER A 77 -2.70 5.54 1.17
CA SER A 77 -3.60 5.52 2.32
C SER A 77 -4.02 4.09 2.64
N LEU A 78 -3.95 3.70 3.90
CA LEU A 78 -4.34 2.39 4.41
C LEU A 78 -5.56 2.52 5.33
N ALA A 79 -6.64 1.81 5.01
CA ALA A 79 -7.83 1.72 5.84
C ALA A 79 -8.03 0.29 6.33
N PHE A 80 -8.58 0.15 7.55
CA PHE A 80 -8.95 -1.15 8.11
C PHE A 80 -10.46 -1.31 8.26
N ARG A 81 -10.93 -2.56 8.11
CA ARG A 81 -12.33 -2.94 8.37
C ARG A 81 -12.44 -3.58 9.76
N MET A 82 -12.97 -2.84 10.73
CA MET A 82 -13.39 -3.33 12.05
C MET A 82 -14.92 -3.25 12.19
N GLY A 83 -15.64 -3.76 11.19
CA GLY A 83 -17.10 -3.60 11.02
C GLY A 83 -17.45 -2.67 9.85
N LYS A 84 -17.10 -1.38 9.94
CA LYS A 84 -17.10 -0.41 8.82
C LYS A 84 -15.67 0.00 8.47
N TRP A 85 -15.41 0.41 7.23
CA TRP A 85 -14.10 0.95 6.83
C TRP A 85 -13.81 2.26 7.58
N ARG A 86 -12.66 2.32 8.25
CA ARG A 86 -12.16 3.52 8.93
C ARG A 86 -10.81 3.91 8.34
N ILE A 87 -10.75 5.13 7.83
CA ILE A 87 -9.56 5.77 7.26
C ILE A 87 -8.82 6.51 8.38
#